data_AF-A0A7V7MV90-F1
#
_entry.id   AF-A0A7V7MV90-F1
#
_cell.length_a   1.000
_cell.length_b   1.000
_cell.length_c   1.000
_cell.angle_alpha   90.00
_cell.angle_beta   90.00
_cell.angle_gamma   90.00
#
_symmetry.space_group_name_H-M   'P 1'
#
loop_
_entity.id
_entity.type
_entity.pdbx_description
1 polymer ?
#
loop_
_entity_poly.entity_id
_entity_poly.type
_entity_poly.pdbx_seq_one_letter_code
_entity_poly.pdbx_strand_id
1 'polypeptide(L)'
;MIDVGNLIQLFNNVIGWLKSARDEQAQEEEHYRRALLSVYLAANETKAYLATMKRRKYPDRERERNLSRLWSEAAVELRKVEPDLARRCLLTGDYWADPTEWSEQALQEARITLKELYERARELL
;
A
#
# COMPACT_ATOMS: atom_id res chain seq x y z
N MET A 1 44.07 8.66 -33.49
CA MET A 1 44.60 8.36 -32.14
C MET A 1 43.41 8.50 -31.19
N ILE A 2 42.89 7.40 -30.64
CA ILE A 2 41.75 7.49 -29.71
C ILE A 2 42.27 8.17 -28.44
N ASP A 3 41.64 9.28 -28.06
CA ASP A 3 42.01 10.02 -26.85
C ASP A 3 41.66 9.18 -25.62
N VAL A 4 42.68 8.83 -24.84
CA VAL A 4 42.56 8.04 -23.61
C VAL A 4 41.63 8.75 -22.60
N GLY A 5 41.54 10.08 -22.63
CA GLY A 5 40.61 10.87 -21.83
C GLY A 5 39.14 10.60 -22.15
N ASN A 6 38.78 10.42 -23.42
CA ASN A 6 37.42 10.10 -23.83
C ASN A 6 36.98 8.69 -23.42
N LEU A 7 37.92 7.73 -23.41
CA LEU A 7 37.64 6.36 -22.97
C LEU A 7 37.36 6.29 -21.46
N ILE A 8 38.10 7.05 -20.65
CA ILE A 8 37.88 7.12 -19.19
C ILE A 8 36.54 7.78 -18.86
N GLN A 9 36.14 8.83 -19.58
CA GLN A 9 34.84 9.48 -19.36
C GLN A 9 33.67 8.56 -19.72
N LEU A 10 33.74 7.85 -20.86
CA LEU A 10 32.73 6.87 -21.24
C LEU A 10 32.59 5.76 -20.19
N PHE A 11 33.72 5.26 -19.67
CA PHE A 11 33.72 4.21 -18.67
C PHE A 11 33.07 4.66 -17.35
N ASN A 12 33.40 5.87 -16.88
CA ASN A 12 32.79 6.46 -15.68
C ASN A 12 31.28 6.67 -15.83
N ASN A 13 30.82 7.09 -17.02
CA ASN A 13 29.40 7.28 -17.29
C ASN A 13 28.62 5.96 -17.27
N VAL A 14 29.19 4.88 -17.83
CA VAL A 14 28.56 3.55 -17.81
C VAL A 14 28.46 2.99 -16.38
N ILE A 15 29.51 3.15 -15.56
CA ILE A 15 29.47 2.76 -14.15
C ILE A 15 28.47 3.59 -13.36
N GLY A 16 28.42 4.92 -13.60
CA GLY A 16 27.44 5.81 -12.99
C GLY A 16 26.01 5.39 -13.31
N TRP A 17 25.72 5.14 -14.58
CA TRP A 17 24.42 4.64 -15.03
C TRP A 17 24.05 3.27 -14.43
N LEU A 18 24.99 2.31 -14.38
CA LEU A 18 24.77 1.01 -13.74
C LEU A 18 24.45 1.13 -12.24
N LYS A 19 25.12 2.04 -11.54
CA LYS A 19 24.83 2.33 -10.13
C LYS A 19 23.45 2.96 -9.98
N SER A 20 23.13 3.99 -10.77
CA SER A 20 21.83 4.64 -10.75
C SER A 20 20.68 3.68 -11.07
N ALA A 21 20.85 2.82 -12.07
CA ALA A 21 19.84 1.80 -12.42
C ALA A 21 19.64 0.77 -11.30
N ARG A 22 20.72 0.34 -10.64
CA ARG A 22 20.65 -0.55 -9.47
C ARG A 22 19.98 0.12 -8.27
N ASP A 23 20.31 1.39 -8.02
CA ASP A 23 19.73 2.17 -6.94
C ASP A 23 18.23 2.43 -7.18
N GLU A 24 17.83 2.73 -8.42
CA GLU A 24 16.42 2.83 -8.83
C GLU A 24 15.67 1.52 -8.60
N GLN A 25 16.25 0.39 -9.02
CA GLN A 25 15.64 -0.93 -8.83
C GLN A 25 15.50 -1.28 -7.33
N ALA A 26 16.51 -0.99 -6.51
CA ALA A 26 16.46 -1.21 -5.07
C ALA A 26 15.44 -0.29 -4.37
N GLN A 27 15.33 0.96 -4.83
CA GLN A 27 14.31 1.90 -4.33
C GLN A 27 12.89 1.44 -4.70
N GLU A 28 12.71 0.90 -5.90
CA GLU A 28 11.44 0.35 -6.36
C GLU A 28 11.04 -0.89 -5.55
N GLU A 29 11.99 -1.80 -5.28
CA GLU A 29 11.76 -2.97 -4.42
C GLU A 29 11.40 -2.57 -2.99
N GLU A 30 12.12 -1.62 -2.39
CA GLU A 30 11.81 -1.15 -1.04
C GLU A 30 10.50 -0.36 -0.98
N HIS A 31 10.13 0.36 -2.05
CA HIS A 31 8.82 0.99 -2.13
C HIS A 31 7.70 -0.06 -2.23
N TYR A 32 7.89 -1.08 -3.07
CA TYR A 32 6.97 -2.21 -3.20
C TYR A 32 6.74 -2.90 -1.84
N ARG A 33 7.82 -3.22 -1.13
CA ARG A 33 7.78 -3.86 0.20
C ARG A 33 7.04 -2.99 1.23
N ARG A 34 7.29 -1.68 1.24
CA ARG A 34 6.59 -0.74 2.13
C ARG A 34 5.09 -0.64 1.81
N ALA A 35 4.74 -0.61 0.52
CA ALA A 35 3.35 -0.59 0.09
C ALA A 35 2.61 -1.86 0.56
N LEU A 36 3.20 -3.04 0.38
CA LEU A 36 2.61 -4.29 0.87
C LEU A 36 2.46 -4.31 2.40
N LEU A 37 3.48 -3.85 3.13
CA LEU A 37 3.43 -3.78 4.59
C LEU A 37 2.29 -2.86 5.06
N SER A 38 2.09 -1.71 4.41
CA SER A 38 1.02 -0.78 4.77
C SER A 38 -0.38 -1.41 4.61
N VAL A 39 -0.60 -2.15 3.53
CA VAL A 39 -1.84 -2.91 3.28
C VAL A 39 -2.04 -3.99 4.34
N TYR A 40 -0.99 -4.76 4.62
CA TYR A 40 -1.05 -5.82 5.63
C TYR A 40 -1.45 -5.27 7.01
N LEU A 41 -0.84 -4.17 7.43
CA LEU A 41 -1.15 -3.52 8.71
C LEU A 41 -2.61 -3.04 8.75
N ALA A 42 -3.09 -2.37 7.70
CA ALA A 42 -4.47 -1.91 7.61
C ALA A 42 -5.47 -3.07 7.65
N ALA A 43 -5.21 -4.14 6.90
CA ALA A 43 -6.05 -5.33 6.86
C ALA A 43 -6.06 -6.09 8.19
N ASN A 44 -4.91 -6.22 8.85
CA ASN A 44 -4.81 -6.90 10.13
C ASN A 44 -5.52 -6.13 11.26
N GLU A 45 -5.36 -4.80 11.33
CA GLU A 45 -6.09 -3.98 12.30
C GLU A 45 -7.60 -4.02 12.02
N THR A 46 -8.01 -4.02 10.75
CA THR A 46 -9.42 -4.15 10.37
C THR A 46 -9.99 -5.50 10.85
N LYS A 47 -9.25 -6.59 10.65
CA LYS A 47 -9.63 -7.92 11.14
C LYS A 47 -9.76 -7.94 12.67
N ALA A 48 -8.82 -7.32 13.38
CA ALA A 48 -8.86 -7.21 14.84
C ALA A 48 -10.08 -6.39 15.31
N TYR A 49 -10.38 -5.26 14.65
CA TYR A 49 -11.56 -4.45 14.91
C TYR A 49 -12.85 -5.27 14.75
N LEU A 50 -13.04 -5.91 13.60
CA LEU A 50 -14.21 -6.73 13.31
C LEU A 50 -14.40 -7.89 14.30
N ALA A 51 -13.29 -8.50 14.77
CA ALA A 51 -13.35 -9.53 15.80
C ALA A 51 -13.88 -8.99 17.15
N THR A 52 -13.52 -7.76 17.52
CA THR A 52 -14.03 -7.10 18.73
C THR A 52 -15.48 -6.63 18.60
N MET A 53 -15.90 -6.24 17.40
CA MET A 53 -17.25 -5.75 17.12
C MET A 53 -18.33 -6.80 17.45
N LYS A 54 -18.06 -8.09 17.24
CA LYS A 54 -18.96 -9.20 17.62
C LYS A 54 -19.34 -9.23 19.10
N ARG A 55 -18.56 -8.58 19.96
CA ARG A 55 -18.74 -8.57 21.43
C ARG A 55 -19.18 -7.22 21.97
N ARG A 56 -19.25 -6.17 21.15
CA ARG A 56 -19.55 -4.80 21.57
C ARG A 56 -20.97 -4.40 21.18
N LYS A 57 -21.61 -3.62 22.04
CA LYS A 57 -22.96 -3.06 21.79
C LYS A 57 -22.93 -1.85 20.86
N TYR A 58 -21.80 -1.15 20.79
CA TYR A 58 -21.60 0.06 19.98
C TYR A 58 -20.25 0.03 19.25
N PRO A 59 -20.15 0.64 18.05
CA PRO A 59 -18.89 0.79 17.30
C PRO A 59 -17.85 1.63 18.06
N ASP A 60 -16.57 1.33 17.82
CA ASP A 60 -15.45 2.11 18.38
C ASP A 60 -14.98 3.17 17.37
N ARG A 61 -15.52 4.39 17.51
CA ARG A 61 -15.26 5.48 16.55
C ARG A 61 -13.80 5.94 16.52
N GLU A 62 -13.03 5.70 17.58
CA GLU A 62 -11.60 6.01 17.56
C GLU A 62 -10.84 5.00 16.70
N ARG A 63 -11.14 3.71 16.88
CA ARG A 63 -10.54 2.65 16.06
C ARG A 63 -10.94 2.77 14.60
N GLU A 64 -12.20 3.11 14.30
CA GLU A 64 -12.65 3.37 12.92
C GLU A 64 -11.86 4.51 12.26
N ARG A 65 -11.65 5.64 12.96
CA ARG A 65 -10.78 6.72 12.46
C ARG A 65 -9.34 6.28 12.24
N ASN A 66 -8.79 5.41 13.09
CA ASN A 66 -7.47 4.84 12.88
C ASN A 66 -7.43 3.89 11.66
N LEU A 67 -8.48 3.09 11.44
CA LEU A 67 -8.60 2.27 10.24
C LEU A 67 -8.64 3.14 8.98
N SER A 68 -9.42 4.22 9.00
CA SER A 68 -9.47 5.20 7.91
C SER A 68 -8.07 5.69 7.53
N ARG A 69 -7.31 6.17 8.54
CA ARG A 69 -5.93 6.62 8.34
C ARG A 69 -5.03 5.55 7.73
N LEU A 70 -5.04 4.32 8.26
CA LEU A 70 -4.20 3.23 7.77
C LEU A 70 -4.50 2.87 6.31
N TRP A 71 -5.78 2.85 5.95
CA TRP A 71 -6.20 2.57 4.57
C TRP A 71 -5.85 3.70 3.61
N SER A 72 -5.95 4.97 4.03
CA SER A 72 -5.49 6.11 3.24
C SER A 72 -3.96 6.11 3.05
N GLU A 73 -3.19 5.77 4.07
CA GLU A 73 -1.73 5.62 3.98
C GLU A 73 -1.36 4.52 2.98
N ALA A 74 -2.02 3.36 3.07
CA ALA A 74 -1.81 2.26 2.13
C ALA A 74 -2.15 2.64 0.68
N ALA A 75 -3.20 3.44 0.48
CA ALA A 75 -3.54 3.96 -0.84
C ALA A 75 -2.44 4.85 -1.44
N VAL A 76 -1.81 5.69 -0.62
CA VAL A 76 -0.71 6.57 -1.06
C VAL A 76 0.50 5.75 -1.47
N GLU A 77 0.90 4.77 -0.67
CA GLU A 77 2.05 3.90 -0.97
C GLU A 77 1.81 3.04 -2.21
N LEU A 78 0.60 2.53 -2.42
CA LEU A 78 0.26 1.72 -3.59
C LEU A 78 0.09 2.53 -4.89
N ARG A 79 -0.08 3.86 -4.81
CA ARG A 79 -0.53 4.68 -5.96
C ARG A 79 0.30 4.49 -7.23
N LYS A 80 1.61 4.31 -7.09
CA LYS A 80 2.54 4.13 -8.22
C LYS A 80 2.75 2.67 -8.62
N VAL A 81 2.42 1.75 -7.72
CA VAL A 81 2.76 0.33 -7.82
C VAL A 81 1.56 -0.49 -8.32
N GLU A 82 0.39 -0.28 -7.70
CA GLU A 82 -0.86 -0.99 -8.01
C GLU A 82 -2.04 0.01 -7.90
N PRO A 83 -2.29 0.83 -8.94
CA PRO A 83 -3.26 1.93 -8.89
C PRO A 83 -4.71 1.49 -8.57
N ASP A 84 -5.13 0.34 -9.10
CA ASP A 84 -6.46 -0.21 -8.81
C ASP A 84 -6.60 -0.60 -7.33
N LEU A 85 -5.53 -1.12 -6.76
CA LEU A 85 -5.45 -1.49 -5.36
C LEU A 85 -5.40 -0.27 -4.45
N ALA A 86 -4.68 0.77 -4.87
CA ALA A 86 -4.67 2.07 -4.20
C ALA A 86 -6.08 2.68 -4.13
N ARG A 87 -6.84 2.66 -5.23
CA ARG A 87 -8.22 3.16 -5.28
C ARG A 87 -9.13 2.40 -4.30
N ARG A 88 -8.99 1.09 -4.26
CA ARG A 88 -9.70 0.21 -3.33
C ARG A 88 -9.37 0.50 -1.87
N CYS A 89 -8.09 0.71 -1.56
CA CYS A 89 -7.65 1.14 -0.22
C CYS A 89 -8.25 2.48 0.16
N LEU A 90 -8.27 3.46 -0.76
CA LEU A 90 -8.85 4.78 -0.50
C LEU A 90 -10.35 4.69 -0.18
N LEU A 91 -11.13 3.97 -0.98
CA LEU A 91 -12.55 3.73 -0.72
C LEU A 91 -12.80 3.07 0.64
N THR A 92 -11.91 2.16 1.03
CA THR A 92 -11.99 1.50 2.34
C THR A 92 -11.66 2.48 3.47
N GLY A 93 -10.72 3.39 3.24
CA GLY A 93 -10.40 4.49 4.16
C GLY A 93 -11.57 5.45 4.35
N ASP A 94 -12.23 5.84 3.27
CA ASP A 94 -13.41 6.71 3.29
C ASP A 94 -14.60 6.04 4.01
N TYR A 95 -14.79 4.74 3.80
CA TYR A 95 -15.78 3.97 4.57
C TYR A 95 -15.53 4.03 6.08
N TRP A 96 -14.28 3.82 6.51
CA TRP A 96 -13.95 3.86 7.93
C TRP A 96 -13.96 5.28 8.53
N ALA A 97 -13.91 6.33 7.70
CA ALA A 97 -14.06 7.71 8.14
C ALA A 97 -15.49 7.98 8.64
N ASP A 98 -16.48 7.46 7.91
CA ASP A 98 -17.88 7.49 8.32
C ASP A 98 -18.68 6.30 7.77
N PRO A 99 -18.77 5.19 8.54
CA PRO A 99 -19.52 4.02 8.10
C PRO A 99 -21.03 4.23 7.94
N THR A 100 -21.59 5.32 8.49
CA THR A 100 -23.05 5.54 8.50
C THR A 100 -23.59 6.14 7.21
N GLU A 101 -22.72 6.74 6.40
CA GLU A 101 -23.05 7.35 5.12
C GLU A 101 -22.99 6.36 3.93
N TRP A 102 -22.60 5.10 4.19
CA TRP A 102 -22.35 4.11 3.13
C TRP A 102 -23.51 3.12 2.98
N SER A 103 -23.90 2.84 1.74
CA SER A 103 -24.91 1.84 1.43
C SER A 103 -24.39 0.41 1.65
N GLU A 104 -25.28 -0.53 1.96
CA GLU A 104 -24.96 -1.96 2.11
C GLU A 104 -24.23 -2.55 0.88
N GLN A 105 -24.51 -2.02 -0.31
CA GLN A 105 -23.85 -2.44 -1.55
C GLN A 105 -22.38 -2.00 -1.59
N ALA A 106 -22.09 -0.76 -1.19
CA ALA A 106 -20.72 -0.25 -1.09
C ALA A 106 -19.93 -0.96 0.02
N LEU A 107 -20.60 -1.35 1.11
CA LEU A 107 -20.04 -2.18 2.17
C LEU A 107 -19.63 -3.57 1.69
N GLN A 108 -20.41 -4.18 0.80
CA GLN A 108 -20.17 -5.51 0.26
C GLN A 108 -18.93 -5.52 -0.66
N GLU A 109 -18.79 -4.50 -1.51
CA GLU A 109 -17.61 -4.30 -2.37
C GLU A 109 -16.32 -4.10 -1.55
N ALA A 110 -16.38 -3.30 -0.48
CA ALA A 110 -15.25 -3.08 0.42
C ALA A 110 -14.81 -4.37 1.14
N ARG A 111 -15.75 -5.22 1.57
CA ARG A 111 -15.46 -6.50 2.25
C ARG A 111 -14.82 -7.54 1.34
N ILE A 112 -15.27 -7.65 0.09
CA ILE A 112 -14.65 -8.54 -0.91
C ILE A 112 -13.20 -8.13 -1.13
N THR A 113 -12.99 -6.82 -1.26
CA THR A 113 -11.67 -6.21 -1.41
C THR A 113 -10.75 -6.53 -0.23
N LEU A 114 -11.25 -6.46 1.01
CA LEU A 114 -10.49 -6.74 2.23
C LEU A 114 -9.93 -8.17 2.26
N LYS A 115 -10.72 -9.16 1.81
CA LYS A 115 -10.31 -10.57 1.80
C LYS A 115 -9.24 -10.82 0.74
N GLU A 116 -9.45 -10.32 -0.47
CA GLU A 116 -8.48 -10.44 -1.57
C GLU A 116 -7.14 -9.77 -1.22
N LEU A 117 -7.21 -8.58 -0.62
CA LEU A 117 -6.05 -7.81 -0.17
C LEU A 117 -5.25 -8.52 0.90
N TYR A 118 -5.92 -9.09 1.90
CA TYR A 118 -5.26 -9.79 2.99
C TYR A 118 -4.53 -11.05 2.50
N GLU A 119 -5.16 -11.86 1.64
CA GLU A 119 -4.51 -13.06 1.10
C GLU A 119 -3.32 -12.68 0.22
N ARG A 120 -3.47 -11.68 -0.65
CA ARG A 120 -2.38 -11.25 -1.55
C ARG A 120 -1.21 -10.61 -0.81
N ALA A 121 -1.47 -9.78 0.20
CA ALA A 121 -0.41 -9.22 1.05
C ALA A 121 0.31 -10.30 1.87
N ARG A 122 -0.39 -11.38 2.25
CA ARG A 122 0.19 -12.50 2.99
C ARG A 122 1.08 -13.40 2.12
N GLU A 123 0.74 -13.59 0.85
CA GLU A 123 1.54 -14.38 -0.09
C GLU A 123 2.87 -13.70 -0.46
N LEU A 124 2.93 -12.37 -0.35
CA LEU A 124 4.06 -11.54 -0.77
C LEU A 124 4.99 -11.12 0.40
N LEU A 125 4.66 -11.51 1.63
CA LEU A 125 5.48 -11.37 2.84
C LEU A 125 6.18 -12.69 3.18
#